data_AF-A0A9D6YIY4-F1
#
_entry.id   AF-A0A9D6YIY4-F1
#
_cell.length_a   1.000
_cell.length_b   1.000
_cell.length_c   1.000
_cell.angle_alpha   90.00
_cell.angle_beta   90.00
_cell.angle_gamma   90.00
#
_symmetry.space_group_name_H-M   'P 1'
#
loop_
_entity.id
_entity.type
_entity.pdbx_description
1 polymer ?
#
loop_
_entity_poly.entity_id
_entity_poly.type
_entity_poly.pdbx_seq_one_letter_code
_entity_poly.pdbx_strand_id
1 'polypeptide(L)'
;MGEKYKNEFGVFAERPQVEKKYYNAKYIFTGLAVFLILLILPLAPNLGKTVPPPQRQLDTPVIQKMAEKDRQCIMPTDWMRANHMQMLVDWRDKVVRTNEKGAPNGRDFVSPDGKKYLASLTNTCMDCHSNKEKFCDQCHNYVAVAPNCWGCHLQSRKARSWRRRRDGSGQKRIHPDSWTFHVTGSQRQGGL
;
A
#
# COMPACT_ATOMS: atom_id res chain seq x y z
N MET A 1 -15.87 -9.25 -44.07
CA MET A 1 -17.06 -8.63 -43.41
C MET A 1 -16.81 -7.14 -43.37
N GLY A 2 -17.29 -6.41 -44.38
CA GLY A 2 -17.06 -4.97 -44.52
C GLY A 2 -18.06 -4.20 -43.66
N GLU A 3 -17.56 -3.48 -42.65
CA GLU A 3 -18.40 -2.61 -41.83
C GLU A 3 -18.97 -1.48 -42.72
N LYS A 4 -20.28 -1.56 -42.96
CA LYS A 4 -21.07 -0.50 -43.59
C LYS A 4 -21.19 0.63 -42.57
N TYR A 5 -20.42 1.70 -42.77
CA TYR A 5 -20.57 2.94 -42.00
C TYR A 5 -21.89 3.65 -42.39
N LYS A 6 -22.40 4.58 -41.58
CA LYS A 6 -23.63 5.36 -41.83
C LYS A 6 -23.29 6.82 -42.08
N ASN A 7 -23.83 7.44 -43.14
CA ASN A 7 -23.75 8.86 -43.46
C ASN A 7 -25.16 9.34 -43.79
N GLU A 8 -25.33 10.65 -43.87
CA GLU A 8 -26.61 11.36 -43.79
C GLU A 8 -27.61 11.03 -44.91
N PHE A 9 -27.19 10.31 -45.96
CA PHE A 9 -27.98 10.11 -47.19
C PHE A 9 -28.37 8.67 -47.54
N GLY A 10 -28.10 7.69 -46.66
CA GLY A 10 -28.63 6.32 -46.85
C GLY A 10 -27.87 5.45 -47.87
N VAL A 11 -27.34 4.33 -47.34
CA VAL A 11 -26.77 3.11 -47.97
C VAL A 11 -25.75 3.28 -49.11
N PHE A 12 -24.59 2.66 -48.87
CA PHE A 12 -23.27 3.00 -49.39
C PHE A 12 -22.83 2.28 -50.66
N ALA A 13 -22.23 3.03 -51.57
CA ALA A 13 -21.17 2.56 -52.45
C ALA A 13 -19.94 2.09 -51.63
N GLU A 14 -19.11 1.21 -52.21
CA GLU A 14 -17.82 0.77 -51.64
C GLU A 14 -17.04 1.99 -51.11
N ARG A 15 -16.44 1.91 -49.91
CA ARG A 15 -15.62 3.00 -49.36
C ARG A 15 -14.55 3.37 -50.39
N PRO A 16 -14.44 4.64 -50.83
CA PRO A 16 -13.39 5.02 -51.76
C PRO A 16 -12.04 4.74 -51.08
N GLN A 17 -11.26 3.84 -51.69
CA GLN A 17 -9.91 3.52 -51.25
C GLN A 17 -9.04 4.72 -51.63
N VAL A 18 -9.05 5.75 -50.78
CA VAL A 18 -8.14 6.89 -50.94
C VAL A 18 -6.74 6.38 -50.60
N GLU A 19 -5.82 6.47 -51.55
CA GLU A 19 -4.44 6.05 -51.35
C GLU A 19 -3.84 6.83 -50.17
N LYS A 20 -3.51 6.13 -49.08
CA LYS A 20 -2.94 6.74 -47.88
C LYS A 20 -1.49 7.13 -48.18
N LYS A 21 -1.29 8.37 -48.64
CA LYS A 21 0.03 8.92 -48.89
C LYS A 21 0.67 9.38 -47.58
N TYR A 22 1.64 8.62 -47.06
CA TYR A 22 2.41 8.98 -45.88
C TYR A 22 3.53 9.95 -46.27
N TYR A 23 3.33 11.23 -46.00
CA TYR A 23 4.36 12.26 -46.23
C TYR A 23 5.50 12.08 -45.22
N ASN A 24 6.75 12.21 -45.67
CA ASN A 24 7.95 12.13 -44.82
C ASN A 24 8.09 10.81 -44.03
N ALA A 25 7.50 9.72 -44.53
CA ALA A 25 7.50 8.40 -43.90
C ALA A 25 8.91 7.96 -43.42
N LYS A 26 9.95 8.22 -44.23
CA LYS A 26 11.34 7.91 -43.86
C LYS A 26 11.77 8.53 -42.52
N TYR A 27 11.44 9.79 -42.28
CA TYR A 27 11.82 10.50 -41.04
C TYR A 27 11.01 10.00 -39.84
N ILE A 28 9.74 9.68 -40.07
CA ILE A 28 8.84 9.15 -39.04
C ILE A 28 9.32 7.76 -38.59
N PHE A 29 9.62 6.86 -39.54
CA PHE A 29 10.11 5.53 -39.21
C PHE A 29 11.50 5.55 -38.58
N THR A 30 12.40 6.42 -39.03
CA THR A 30 13.71 6.59 -38.38
C THR A 30 13.56 7.11 -36.95
N GLY A 31 12.69 8.10 -36.72
CA GLY A 31 12.45 8.62 -35.38
C GLY A 31 11.82 7.58 -34.45
N LEU A 32 10.84 6.82 -34.95
CA LEU A 32 10.20 5.74 -34.21
C LEU A 32 11.20 4.63 -33.85
N ALA A 33 12.05 4.24 -34.79
CA ALA A 33 13.09 3.23 -34.54
C ALA A 33 14.06 3.70 -33.45
N VAL A 34 14.55 4.94 -33.53
CA VAL A 34 15.43 5.52 -32.50
C VAL A 34 14.74 5.58 -31.14
N PHE A 35 13.47 5.99 -31.09
CA PHE A 35 12.69 6.04 -29.86
C PHE A 35 12.51 4.66 -29.21
N LEU A 36 12.15 3.65 -30.01
CA LEU A 36 11.99 2.28 -29.52
C LEU A 36 13.34 1.70 -29.05
N ILE A 37 14.43 1.97 -29.77
CA ILE A 37 15.77 1.57 -29.34
C ILE A 37 16.11 2.21 -27.98
N LEU A 38 15.87 3.51 -27.82
CA LEU A 38 16.14 4.20 -26.55
C LEU A 38 15.30 3.66 -25.38
N LEU A 39 14.06 3.22 -25.63
CA LEU A 39 13.22 2.57 -24.61
C LEU A 39 13.66 1.14 -24.29
N ILE A 40 14.07 0.36 -25.30
CA ILE A 40 14.44 -1.05 -25.15
C ILE A 40 15.86 -1.19 -24.60
N LEU A 41 16.77 -0.27 -24.91
CA LEU A 41 18.18 -0.29 -24.50
C LEU A 41 18.38 -0.49 -22.97
N PRO A 42 17.71 0.26 -22.07
CA PRO A 42 17.84 0.03 -20.63
C PRO A 42 17.21 -1.28 -20.15
N LEU A 43 16.29 -1.87 -20.92
CA LEU A 43 15.57 -3.10 -20.57
C LEU A 43 16.27 -4.37 -21.11
N ALA A 44 17.01 -4.25 -22.20
CA ALA A 44 17.74 -5.34 -22.85
C ALA A 44 18.64 -6.18 -21.91
N PRO A 45 19.45 -5.60 -21.00
CA PRO A 45 20.27 -6.39 -20.09
C PRO A 45 19.46 -7.11 -18.99
N ASN A 46 18.17 -6.81 -18.83
CA ASN A 46 17.29 -7.44 -17.84
C ASN A 46 16.33 -8.47 -18.46
N LEU A 47 16.30 -8.59 -19.78
CA LEU A 47 15.44 -9.54 -20.50
C LEU A 47 15.88 -10.98 -20.18
N GLY A 48 14.98 -11.79 -19.61
CA GLY A 48 15.23 -13.19 -19.26
C GLY A 48 15.91 -13.42 -17.90
N LYS A 49 16.25 -12.37 -17.13
CA LYS A 49 16.74 -12.54 -15.76
C LYS A 49 15.58 -12.86 -14.82
N THR A 50 15.55 -14.07 -14.28
CA THR A 50 14.61 -14.45 -13.22
C THR A 50 15.22 -14.11 -11.86
N VAL A 51 14.58 -13.24 -11.08
CA VAL A 51 14.98 -13.03 -9.69
C VAL A 51 14.49 -14.24 -8.88
N PRO A 52 15.37 -14.97 -8.16
CA PRO A 52 14.95 -16.11 -7.36
C PRO A 52 13.99 -15.65 -6.25
N PRO A 53 12.98 -16.45 -5.90
CA PRO A 53 12.03 -16.09 -4.86
C PRO A 53 12.77 -15.84 -3.53
N PRO A 54 12.34 -14.84 -2.74
CA PRO A 54 13.02 -14.49 -1.51
C PRO A 54 12.95 -15.63 -0.49
N GLN A 55 14.10 -15.97 0.10
CA GLN A 55 14.20 -16.94 1.18
C GLN A 55 13.83 -16.25 2.49
N ARG A 56 12.69 -16.65 3.07
CA ARG A 56 12.15 -16.10 4.32
C ARG A 56 12.55 -17.01 5.48
N GLN A 57 13.01 -16.42 6.58
CA GLN A 57 13.28 -17.19 7.80
C GLN A 57 11.97 -17.35 8.59
N LEU A 58 11.46 -18.57 8.67
CA LEU A 58 10.32 -18.95 9.51
C LEU A 58 10.77 -19.36 10.92
N ASP A 59 12.05 -19.65 11.09
CA ASP A 59 12.67 -20.07 12.36
C ASP A 59 12.92 -18.88 13.29
N THR A 60 11.84 -18.22 13.70
CA THR A 60 11.96 -17.25 14.78
C THR A 60 12.15 -17.98 16.10
N PRO A 61 12.91 -17.41 17.05
CA PRO A 61 13.05 -17.98 18.39
C PRO A 61 11.71 -18.08 19.14
N VAL A 62 10.64 -17.45 18.62
CA VAL A 62 9.30 -17.55 19.18
C VAL A 62 8.60 -18.81 18.67
N ILE A 63 8.62 -19.06 17.36
CA ILE A 63 8.03 -20.28 16.76
C ILE A 63 8.75 -21.54 17.27
N GLN A 64 10.08 -21.49 17.41
CA GLN A 64 10.86 -22.62 17.94
C GLN A 64 10.48 -22.97 19.39
N LYS A 65 10.08 -21.99 20.20
CA LYS A 65 9.65 -22.18 21.60
C LYS A 65 8.18 -22.58 21.72
N MET A 66 7.38 -22.46 20.67
CA MET A 66 5.98 -22.87 20.66
C MET A 66 5.86 -24.39 20.52
N ALA A 67 4.83 -24.95 21.16
CA ALA A 67 4.47 -26.35 21.00
C ALA A 67 4.08 -26.64 19.55
N GLU A 68 4.35 -27.86 19.07
CA GLU A 68 4.15 -28.24 17.68
C GLU A 68 2.69 -28.07 17.22
N LYS A 69 1.73 -28.33 18.12
CA LYS A 69 0.29 -28.11 17.92
C LYS A 69 -0.11 -26.65 17.67
N ASP A 70 0.70 -25.71 18.12
CA ASP A 70 0.43 -24.27 18.05
C ASP A 70 1.12 -23.62 16.83
N ARG A 71 1.95 -24.37 16.08
CA ARG A 71 2.65 -23.91 14.86
C ARG A 71 1.76 -23.88 13.62
N GLN A 72 0.47 -23.59 13.80
CA GLN A 72 -0.46 -23.49 12.68
C GLN A 72 -0.49 -22.07 12.13
N CYS A 73 -0.14 -21.95 10.86
CA CYS A 73 -0.21 -20.71 10.12
C CYS A 73 -1.67 -20.23 10.00
N ILE A 74 -1.85 -18.91 9.97
CA ILE A 74 -3.19 -18.31 9.79
C ILE A 74 -3.86 -18.72 8.47
N MET A 75 -3.05 -18.87 7.42
CA MET A 75 -3.46 -19.22 6.06
C MET A 75 -2.30 -19.96 5.36
N PRO A 76 -2.59 -20.78 4.33
CA PRO A 76 -1.56 -21.43 3.55
C PRO A 76 -0.66 -20.42 2.82
N THR A 77 0.60 -20.82 2.57
CA THR A 77 1.63 -19.92 2.01
C THR A 77 1.24 -19.32 0.66
N ASP A 78 0.63 -20.10 -0.22
CA ASP A 78 0.26 -19.61 -1.56
C ASP A 78 -0.87 -18.60 -1.51
N TRP A 79 -1.83 -18.79 -0.61
CA TRP A 79 -2.87 -17.80 -0.36
C TRP A 79 -2.29 -16.51 0.21
N MET A 80 -1.35 -16.61 1.16
CA MET A 80 -0.68 -15.44 1.71
C MET A 80 0.10 -14.67 0.64
N ARG A 81 0.78 -15.33 -0.30
CA ARG A 81 1.47 -14.62 -1.39
C ARG A 81 0.52 -13.82 -2.27
N ALA A 82 -0.67 -14.37 -2.55
CA ALA A 82 -1.66 -13.73 -3.41
C ALA A 82 -2.48 -12.64 -2.68
N ASN A 83 -2.82 -12.86 -1.41
CA ASN A 83 -3.85 -12.09 -0.70
C ASN A 83 -3.37 -11.38 0.58
N HIS A 84 -2.09 -11.51 0.94
CA HIS A 84 -1.53 -10.93 2.18
C HIS A 84 -1.91 -9.46 2.38
N MET A 85 -1.70 -8.63 1.36
CA MET A 85 -1.95 -7.19 1.50
C MET A 85 -3.44 -6.87 1.52
N GLN A 86 -4.24 -7.57 0.73
CA GLN A 86 -5.70 -7.39 0.74
C GLN A 86 -6.26 -7.68 2.14
N MET A 87 -5.89 -8.82 2.72
CA MET A 87 -6.30 -9.21 4.07
C MET A 87 -5.94 -8.15 5.12
N LEU A 88 -4.72 -7.61 5.08
CA LEU A 88 -4.27 -6.58 6.03
C LEU A 88 -4.98 -5.23 5.83
N VAL A 89 -5.30 -4.85 4.59
CA VAL A 89 -6.10 -3.65 4.29
C VAL A 89 -7.51 -3.81 4.82
N ASP A 90 -8.13 -4.96 4.59
CA ASP A 90 -9.47 -5.27 5.08
C ASP A 90 -9.52 -5.24 6.61
N TRP A 91 -8.52 -5.85 7.28
CA TRP A 91 -8.40 -5.79 8.74
C TRP A 91 -8.25 -4.35 9.24
N ARG A 92 -7.41 -3.55 8.59
CA ARG A 92 -7.24 -2.12 8.94
C ARG A 92 -8.56 -1.38 8.81
N ASP A 93 -9.27 -1.56 7.70
CA ASP A 93 -10.48 -0.80 7.40
C ASP A 93 -11.62 -1.20 8.35
N LYS A 94 -11.75 -2.50 8.67
CA LYS A 94 -12.71 -3.00 9.65
C LYS A 94 -12.47 -2.47 11.06
N VAL A 95 -11.21 -2.45 11.49
CA VAL A 95 -10.85 -2.05 12.86
C VAL A 95 -10.86 -0.53 13.04
N VAL A 96 -10.42 0.23 12.03
CA VAL A 96 -10.19 1.68 12.12
C VAL A 96 -11.36 2.50 11.58
N ARG A 97 -11.96 2.12 10.45
CA ARG A 97 -12.97 2.95 9.76
C ARG A 97 -14.39 2.53 10.08
N THR A 98 -14.71 1.25 9.94
CA THR A 98 -16.07 0.79 10.18
C THR A 98 -16.38 0.66 11.67
N ASN A 99 -15.37 0.75 12.54
CA ASN A 99 -15.51 0.65 14.00
C ASN A 99 -16.38 -0.56 14.38
N GLU A 100 -16.06 -1.74 13.84
CA GLU A 100 -16.69 -3.00 14.27
C GLU A 100 -16.50 -3.29 15.78
N LYS A 101 -15.81 -2.42 16.52
CA LYS A 101 -15.71 -2.33 17.98
C LYS A 101 -17.06 -2.39 18.74
N GLY A 102 -18.21 -2.26 18.07
CA GLY A 102 -19.55 -2.47 18.65
C GLY A 102 -20.23 -3.79 18.27
N ALA A 103 -19.65 -4.58 17.36
CA ALA A 103 -20.13 -5.91 17.04
C ALA A 103 -19.55 -6.94 18.03
N PRO A 104 -20.30 -7.99 18.40
CA PRO A 104 -19.86 -9.02 19.34
C PRO A 104 -18.58 -9.78 18.90
N ASN A 105 -18.08 -9.57 17.67
CA ASN A 105 -16.90 -10.20 17.07
C ASN A 105 -15.91 -9.18 16.46
N GLY A 106 -15.92 -7.92 16.90
CA GLY A 106 -15.41 -6.74 16.19
C GLY A 106 -13.93 -6.66 15.78
N ARG A 107 -13.14 -7.70 16.06
CA ARG A 107 -11.73 -7.83 15.66
C ARG A 107 -11.33 -9.28 15.39
N ASP A 108 -12.28 -10.20 15.25
CA ASP A 108 -11.96 -11.62 15.13
C ASP A 108 -11.95 -12.04 13.66
N PHE A 109 -10.84 -12.63 13.23
CA PHE A 109 -10.70 -13.30 11.94
C PHE A 109 -10.74 -14.81 12.15
N VAL A 110 -11.61 -15.50 11.42
CA VAL A 110 -11.70 -16.96 11.46
C VAL A 110 -10.91 -17.52 10.28
N SER A 111 -9.86 -18.28 10.59
CA SER A 111 -9.11 -19.04 9.58
C SER A 111 -9.97 -20.20 9.04
N PRO A 112 -9.71 -20.72 7.82
CA PRO A 112 -10.35 -21.93 7.31
C PRO A 112 -10.33 -23.12 8.28
N ASP A 113 -9.32 -23.17 9.15
CA ASP A 113 -9.16 -24.19 10.19
C ASP A 113 -10.07 -23.97 11.42
N GLY A 114 -10.96 -22.96 11.38
CA GLY A 114 -11.87 -22.61 12.47
C GLY A 114 -11.22 -21.85 13.63
N LYS A 115 -9.90 -21.65 13.61
CA LYS A 115 -9.18 -20.87 14.62
C LYS A 115 -9.49 -19.37 14.48
N LYS A 116 -9.82 -18.75 15.61
CA LYS A 116 -10.02 -17.29 15.72
C LYS A 116 -8.69 -16.60 15.99
N TYR A 117 -8.42 -15.56 15.22
CA TYR A 117 -7.26 -14.70 15.34
C TYR A 117 -7.70 -13.26 15.55
N LEU A 118 -6.92 -12.48 16.29
CA LEU A 118 -7.17 -11.06 16.39
C LEU A 118 -6.74 -10.39 15.07
N ALA A 119 -7.57 -9.51 14.52
CA ALA A 119 -7.27 -8.70 13.35
C ALA A 119 -6.26 -7.59 13.70
N SER A 120 -5.04 -7.99 14.05
CA SER A 120 -3.96 -7.14 14.54
C SER A 120 -2.61 -7.63 14.03
N LEU A 121 -1.91 -6.78 13.29
CA LEU A 121 -0.56 -7.08 12.82
C LEU A 121 0.39 -7.40 13.99
N THR A 122 0.33 -6.60 15.06
CA THR A 122 1.28 -6.67 16.18
C THR A 122 0.99 -7.82 17.16
N ASN A 123 -0.27 -8.21 17.31
CA ASN A 123 -0.68 -9.23 18.29
C ASN A 123 -1.08 -10.57 17.63
N THR A 124 -0.70 -10.78 16.37
CA THR A 124 -1.04 -12.02 15.66
C THR A 124 0.09 -12.39 14.73
N CYS A 125 0.35 -11.57 13.70
CA CYS A 125 1.43 -11.87 12.76
C CYS A 125 2.81 -11.77 13.44
N MET A 126 3.02 -10.73 14.24
CA MET A 126 4.29 -10.46 14.92
C MET A 126 4.57 -11.38 16.12
N ASP A 127 3.54 -12.03 16.67
CA ASP A 127 3.72 -13.02 17.74
C ASP A 127 4.46 -14.25 17.21
N CYS A 128 4.32 -14.58 15.92
CA CYS A 128 5.09 -15.64 15.27
C CYS A 128 6.28 -15.07 14.46
N HIS A 129 6.07 -14.01 13.69
CA HIS A 129 7.07 -13.38 12.82
C HIS A 129 7.73 -12.17 13.49
N SER A 130 8.41 -12.41 14.61
CA SER A 130 9.00 -11.35 15.45
C SER A 130 10.07 -10.49 14.77
N ASN A 131 10.68 -10.98 13.68
CA ASN A 131 11.73 -10.28 12.95
C ASN A 131 11.24 -9.75 11.58
N LYS A 132 11.00 -8.43 11.50
CA LYS A 132 10.59 -7.75 10.26
C LYS A 132 11.64 -7.87 9.14
N GLU A 133 12.91 -7.62 9.44
CA GLU A 133 13.99 -7.57 8.45
C GLU A 133 14.22 -8.93 7.77
N LYS A 134 14.12 -10.01 8.55
CA LYS A 134 14.35 -11.37 8.07
C LYS A 134 13.10 -12.06 7.50
N PHE A 135 11.92 -11.46 7.64
CA PHE A 135 10.66 -12.04 7.17
C PHE A 135 9.88 -11.10 6.24
N CYS A 136 9.37 -9.98 6.76
CA CYS A 136 8.54 -9.06 5.99
C CYS A 136 9.35 -8.38 4.86
N ASP A 137 10.54 -7.88 5.20
CA ASP A 137 11.34 -7.08 4.27
C ASP A 137 11.90 -7.92 3.10
N GLN A 138 12.03 -9.23 3.28
CA GLN A 138 12.44 -10.14 2.22
C GLN A 138 11.49 -10.06 1.02
N CYS A 139 10.18 -10.03 1.26
CA CYS A 139 9.20 -9.87 0.19
C CYS A 139 9.04 -8.42 -0.24
N HIS A 140 9.00 -7.46 0.69
CA HIS A 140 8.77 -6.06 0.34
C HIS A 140 9.91 -5.45 -0.47
N ASN A 141 11.17 -5.79 -0.16
CA ASN A 141 12.32 -5.38 -0.96
C ASN A 141 12.33 -6.09 -2.31
N TYR A 142 11.95 -7.37 -2.36
CA TYR A 142 11.87 -8.14 -3.60
C TYR A 142 10.87 -7.54 -4.59
N VAL A 143 9.69 -7.08 -4.13
CA VAL A 143 8.70 -6.41 -4.98
C VAL A 143 8.86 -4.88 -5.03
N ALA A 144 9.94 -4.35 -4.44
CA ALA A 144 10.25 -2.92 -4.36
C ALA A 144 9.10 -2.03 -3.82
N VAL A 145 8.37 -2.51 -2.79
CA VAL A 145 7.32 -1.74 -2.12
C VAL A 145 7.73 -1.32 -0.72
N ALA A 146 7.31 -0.14 -0.30
CA ALA A 146 7.54 0.40 1.05
C ALA A 146 6.19 0.56 1.79
N PRO A 147 5.74 -0.42 2.60
CA PRO A 147 4.50 -0.32 3.33
C PRO A 147 4.55 0.80 4.37
N ASN A 148 3.51 1.63 4.43
CA ASN A 148 3.41 2.75 5.38
C ASN A 148 2.88 2.35 6.77
N CYS A 149 2.63 1.07 7.02
CA CYS A 149 2.08 0.57 8.28
C CYS A 149 2.96 0.93 9.50
N TRP A 150 4.28 0.98 9.30
CA TRP A 150 5.28 1.19 10.34
C TRP A 150 5.34 2.63 10.88
N GLY A 151 4.67 3.59 10.22
CA GLY A 151 4.50 4.94 10.75
C GLY A 151 3.64 4.98 12.02
N CYS A 152 2.79 3.98 12.23
CA CYS A 152 1.95 3.83 13.42
C CYS A 152 2.19 2.51 14.17
N HIS A 153 2.48 1.40 13.48
CA HIS A 153 2.73 0.10 14.09
C HIS A 153 4.20 -0.07 14.43
N LEU A 154 4.58 0.34 15.64
CA LEU A 154 5.97 0.38 16.07
C LEU A 154 6.45 -0.99 16.55
N GLN A 155 7.50 -1.53 15.93
CA GLN A 155 8.10 -2.83 16.24
C GLN A 155 8.67 -2.95 17.65
N SER A 156 9.02 -1.82 18.29
CA SER A 156 9.70 -1.79 19.58
C SER A 156 9.20 -0.64 20.47
N ARG A 157 9.32 -0.81 21.80
CA ARG A 157 9.03 0.25 22.78
C ARG A 157 9.89 1.51 22.56
N LYS A 158 11.11 1.39 22.00
CA LYS A 158 12.02 2.52 21.73
C LYS A 158 11.53 3.41 20.58
N ALA A 159 10.91 2.83 19.55
CA ALA A 159 10.28 3.60 18.48
C ALA A 159 9.04 4.38 18.99
N ARG A 160 8.36 3.86 20.03
CA ARG A 160 7.25 4.54 20.74
C ARG A 160 7.72 5.75 21.53
N SER A 161 8.93 5.74 22.09
CA SER A 161 9.48 6.89 22.80
C SER A 161 9.99 8.00 21.87
N TRP A 162 10.35 7.71 20.61
CA TRP A 162 10.71 8.73 19.62
C TRP A 162 9.52 9.59 19.19
N ARG A 163 8.32 9.00 19.03
CA ARG A 163 7.07 9.77 18.80
C ARG A 163 6.73 10.67 19.99
N ARG A 164 7.00 10.19 21.22
CA ARG A 164 6.85 10.97 22.46
C ARG A 164 7.97 12.00 22.73
N ARG A 165 8.96 12.12 21.84
CA ARG A 165 9.95 13.21 21.87
C ARG A 165 9.71 14.21 20.74
N ARG A 166 9.17 13.77 19.60
CA ARG A 166 8.70 14.68 18.53
C ARG A 166 7.50 15.52 18.93
N ASP A 167 6.67 15.05 19.86
CA ASP A 167 5.62 15.85 20.48
C ASP A 167 6.11 16.68 21.68
N GLY A 168 7.42 16.67 21.96
CA GLY A 168 8.01 17.13 23.23
C GLY A 168 9.10 18.20 23.18
N SER A 169 9.60 18.63 22.01
CA SER A 169 10.38 19.88 21.88
C SER A 169 10.74 20.19 20.42
N GLY A 170 10.25 21.31 19.89
CA GLY A 170 10.88 21.93 18.71
C GLY A 170 9.97 22.64 17.70
N GLN A 171 8.64 22.60 17.82
CA GLN A 171 7.78 23.37 16.91
C GLN A 171 6.64 24.01 17.69
N LYS A 172 6.64 25.35 17.76
CA LYS A 172 5.56 26.17 18.33
C LYS A 172 4.22 25.67 17.77
N ARG A 173 3.38 25.11 18.65
CA ARG A 173 1.96 24.92 18.37
C ARG A 173 1.36 26.30 18.13
N ILE A 174 1.04 26.62 16.89
CA ILE A 174 0.10 27.69 16.58
C ILE A 174 -1.26 27.14 16.98
N HIS A 175 -1.75 27.53 18.15
CA HIS A 175 -3.11 27.23 18.59
C HIS A 175 -4.09 28.08 17.76
N PRO A 176 -5.19 27.51 17.22
CA PRO A 176 -6.24 28.28 16.55
C PRO A 176 -7.15 29.06 17.52
N ASP A 177 -6.86 29.06 18.82
CA ASP A 177 -7.78 29.53 19.87
C ASP A 177 -7.47 30.96 20.37
N SER A 178 -6.55 31.68 19.73
CA SER A 178 -6.24 33.08 20.05
C SER A 178 -6.76 34.05 18.99
N TRP A 179 -8.09 34.07 18.79
CA TRP A 179 -8.81 35.19 18.19
C TRP A 179 -9.49 36.02 19.29
N THR A 180 -8.74 36.43 20.31
CA THR A 180 -9.19 37.49 21.21
C THR A 180 -8.60 38.80 20.71
N PHE A 181 -9.42 39.56 19.98
CA PHE A 181 -9.19 40.97 19.70
C PHE A 181 -9.10 41.72 21.04
N HIS A 182 -7.95 42.30 21.34
CA HIS A 182 -7.82 43.24 22.46
C HIS A 182 -8.55 44.54 22.08
N VAL A 183 -9.76 44.74 22.61
CA VAL A 183 -10.41 46.05 22.66
C VAL A 183 -9.85 46.78 23.89
N THR A 184 -9.17 47.90 23.65
CA THR A 184 -8.68 48.80 24.69
C THR A 184 -9.87 49.56 25.30
N GLY A 185 -10.14 49.34 26.58
CA GLY A 185 -11.16 50.08 27.33
C GLY A 185 -10.71 50.32 28.77
N SER A 186 -10.28 51.55 29.04
CA SER A 186 -9.83 52.05 30.34
C SER A 186 -10.98 52.05 31.37
N GLN A 187 -10.75 51.39 32.50
CA GLN A 187 -11.70 51.25 33.61
C GLN A 187 -11.69 52.52 34.48
N ARG A 188 -12.81 53.26 34.52
CA ARG A 188 -13.05 54.30 35.53
C ARG A 188 -13.58 53.67 36.82
N GLN A 189 -13.08 54.18 37.94
CA GLN A 189 -13.38 53.81 39.32
C GLN A 189 -14.74 54.34 39.80
N GLY A 190 -15.24 53.76 40.90
CA GLY A 190 -16.35 54.23 41.74
C GLY A 190 -17.50 53.21 41.76
N GLY A 191 -18.08 52.79 42.88
CA GLY A 191 -18.07 53.26 44.26
C GLY A 191 -19.48 53.03 44.83
N LEU A 192 -19.53 52.73 46.14
CA LEU A 192 -20.68 52.37 47.01
C LEU A 192 -21.18 50.92 46.93
#